data_AF-A0A2M6WYH7-F1
#
_entry.id   AF-A0A2M6WYH7-F1
#
_cell.length_a   1.000
_cell.length_b   1.000
_cell.length_c   1.000
_cell.angle_alpha   90.00
_cell.angle_beta   90.00
_cell.angle_gamma   90.00
#
_symmetry.space_group_name_H-M   'P 1'
#
loop_
_entity.id
_entity.type
_entity.pdbx_description
1 polymer ?
#
loop_
_entity_poly.entity_id
_entity_poly.type
_entity_poly.pdbx_seq_one_letter_code
_entity_poly.pdbx_strand_id
1 'polypeptide(L)'
;MVGNAEFLDDDEQFELVQRILQLRDDQLTALCHIAIGFSRETLPAVVQDIRENAMESEHLAVMLAETESPEDLEWWVELFEEAIRNGE
;
A
#
# COMPACT_ATOMS: atom_id res chain seq x y z
N MET A 1 25.16 11.64 -10.64
CA MET A 1 24.58 10.74 -9.63
C MET A 1 23.12 10.61 -9.98
N VAL A 2 22.76 9.55 -10.69
CA VAL A 2 21.36 9.15 -10.84
C VAL A 2 21.17 8.20 -9.67
N GLY A 3 20.38 8.60 -8.68
CA GLY A 3 19.97 7.68 -7.62
C GLY A 3 19.26 6.53 -8.31
N ASN A 4 19.83 5.33 -8.21
CA ASN A 4 19.09 4.12 -8.56
C ASN A 4 17.91 4.11 -7.59
N ALA A 5 16.69 4.23 -8.09
CA ALA A 5 15.55 3.75 -7.32
C ALA A 5 15.84 2.26 -7.07
N GLU A 6 16.14 1.90 -5.84
CA GLU A 6 16.25 0.50 -5.44
C GLU A 6 14.82 -0.06 -5.55
N PHE A 7 14.58 -0.81 -6.63
CA PHE A 7 13.35 -1.59 -6.76
C PHE A 7 13.45 -2.73 -5.74
N LEU A 8 12.39 -2.91 -4.96
CA LEU A 8 12.27 -4.06 -4.04
C LEU A 8 12.46 -5.36 -4.81
N ASP A 9 13.13 -6.33 -4.20
CA ASP A 9 13.17 -7.67 -4.78
C ASP A 9 11.80 -8.39 -4.64
N ASP A 10 11.63 -9.51 -5.36
CA ASP A 10 10.35 -10.22 -5.42
C ASP A 10 9.88 -10.68 -4.01
N ASP A 11 10.80 -10.96 -3.10
CA ASP A 11 10.49 -11.41 -1.74
C ASP A 11 10.06 -10.20 -0.87
N GLU A 12 10.79 -9.08 -0.93
CA GLU A 12 10.44 -7.83 -0.25
C GLU A 12 9.07 -7.28 -0.71
N GLN A 13 8.80 -7.33 -2.02
CA GLN A 13 7.52 -6.90 -2.57
C GLN A 13 6.37 -7.80 -2.06
N PHE A 14 6.61 -9.12 -1.99
CA PHE A 14 5.62 -10.05 -1.45
C PHE A 14 5.33 -9.77 0.03
N GLU A 15 6.36 -9.53 0.84
CA GLU A 15 6.21 -9.18 2.26
C GLU A 15 5.42 -7.88 2.44
N LEU A 16 5.76 -6.83 1.70
CA LEU A 16 5.06 -5.56 1.74
C LEU A 16 3.58 -5.71 1.39
N VAL A 17 3.26 -6.51 0.37
CA VAL A 17 1.86 -6.81 0.02
C VAL A 17 1.13 -7.49 1.16
N GLN A 18 1.73 -8.52 1.78
CA GLN A 18 1.11 -9.20 2.91
C GLN A 18 0.79 -8.21 4.03
N ARG A 19 1.69 -7.28 4.31
CA ARG A 19 1.52 -6.23 5.33
C ARG A 19 0.39 -5.26 4.99
N ILE A 20 0.33 -4.79 3.73
CA ILE A 20 -0.77 -3.94 3.23
C ILE A 20 -2.12 -4.62 3.42
N LEU A 21 -2.21 -5.92 3.14
CA LEU A 21 -3.46 -6.68 3.29
C LEU A 21 -3.91 -6.83 4.75
N GLN A 22 -3.01 -6.66 5.73
CA GLN A 22 -3.35 -6.66 7.16
C GLN A 22 -3.84 -5.30 7.69
N LEU A 23 -3.67 -4.22 6.93
CA LEU A 23 -4.17 -2.90 7.34
C LEU A 23 -5.68 -2.90 7.48
N ARG A 24 -6.24 -2.03 8.32
CA ARG A 24 -7.68 -1.78 8.39
C ARG A 24 -8.18 -0.98 7.18
N ASP A 25 -9.49 -0.96 6.95
CA ASP A 25 -10.08 -0.27 5.80
C ASP A 25 -9.82 1.25 5.79
N ASP A 26 -9.81 1.89 6.96
CA ASP A 26 -9.47 3.31 7.11
C ASP A 26 -8.01 3.59 6.75
N GLN A 27 -7.10 2.72 7.19
CA GLN A 27 -5.67 2.81 6.90
C GLN A 27 -5.38 2.51 5.43
N LEU A 28 -6.01 1.49 4.85
CA LEU A 28 -5.88 1.17 3.44
C LEU A 28 -6.43 2.28 2.55
N THR A 29 -7.57 2.89 2.93
CA THR A 29 -8.11 4.08 2.27
C THR A 29 -7.11 5.24 2.32
N ALA A 30 -6.51 5.50 3.49
CA ALA A 30 -5.51 6.55 3.66
C ALA A 30 -4.26 6.29 2.81
N LEU A 31 -3.76 5.05 2.81
CA LEU A 31 -2.62 4.62 1.99
C LEU A 31 -2.89 4.86 0.50
N CYS A 32 -4.02 4.39 -0.01
CA CYS A 32 -4.41 4.57 -1.42
C CYS A 32 -4.55 6.06 -1.80
N HIS A 33 -4.97 6.91 -0.86
CA HIS A 33 -5.10 8.34 -1.11
C HIS A 33 -3.75 9.08 -1.04
N ILE A 34 -2.91 8.76 -0.05
CA ILE A 34 -1.68 9.50 0.23
C ILE A 34 -0.53 9.01 -0.65
N ALA A 35 -0.34 7.69 -0.77
CA ALA A 35 0.79 7.12 -1.51
C ALA A 35 0.56 7.15 -3.03
N ILE A 36 -0.68 6.97 -3.50
CA ILE A 36 -1.00 6.83 -4.94
C ILE A 36 -1.84 7.99 -5.47
N GLY A 37 -2.52 8.75 -4.60
CA GLY A 37 -3.35 9.86 -5.05
C GLY A 37 -4.69 9.45 -5.65
N PHE A 38 -5.22 8.25 -5.34
CA PHE A 38 -6.57 7.88 -5.75
C PHE A 38 -7.59 8.91 -5.27
N SER A 39 -8.54 9.24 -6.15
CA SER A 39 -9.59 10.21 -5.85
C SER A 39 -10.53 9.67 -4.77
N ARG A 40 -11.11 10.55 -3.95
CA ARG A 40 -12.05 10.14 -2.89
C ARG A 40 -13.26 9.37 -3.41
N GLU A 41 -13.68 9.64 -4.64
CA GLU A 41 -14.80 8.96 -5.29
C GLU A 41 -14.47 7.52 -5.69
N THR A 42 -13.20 7.24 -6.00
CA THR A 42 -12.72 5.91 -6.42
C THR A 42 -12.28 5.04 -5.25
N LEU A 43 -11.89 5.63 -4.12
CA LEU A 43 -11.37 4.91 -2.95
C LEU A 43 -12.26 3.75 -2.46
N PRO A 44 -13.61 3.87 -2.37
CA PRO A 44 -14.44 2.75 -1.94
C PRO A 44 -14.31 1.52 -2.85
N ALA A 45 -14.24 1.73 -4.17
CA ALA A 45 -14.08 0.66 -5.14
C ALA A 45 -12.67 0.05 -5.09
N VAL A 46 -11.64 0.88 -4.92
CA VAL A 46 -10.25 0.44 -4.75
C VAL A 46 -10.11 -0.45 -3.51
N VAL A 47 -10.60 0.01 -2.37
CA VAL A 47 -10.53 -0.75 -1.11
C VAL A 47 -11.31 -2.05 -1.21
N GLN A 48 -12.51 -2.01 -1.81
CA GLN A 48 -13.30 -3.22 -2.05
C GLN A 48 -12.54 -4.24 -2.90
N ASP A 49 -11.94 -3.80 -4.02
CA ASP A 49 -11.16 -4.67 -4.90
C ASP A 49 -9.97 -5.33 -4.16
N ILE A 50 -9.22 -4.56 -3.38
CA ILE A 50 -8.09 -5.08 -2.60
C ILE A 50 -8.57 -6.12 -1.57
N ARG A 51 -9.73 -5.91 -0.95
CA ARG A 51 -10.28 -6.86 0.04
C ARG A 51 -10.82 -8.13 -0.57
N GLU A 52 -11.48 -8.03 -1.72
CA GLU A 52 -12.11 -9.19 -2.37
C GLU A 52 -11.08 -10.04 -3.12
N ASN A 53 -10.10 -9.40 -3.76
CA ASN A 53 -9.16 -10.06 -4.66
C ASN A 53 -7.75 -10.23 -4.06
N ALA A 54 -7.41 -9.53 -2.97
CA ALA A 54 -6.13 -9.64 -2.28
C ALA A 54 -4.93 -9.56 -3.25
N MET A 55 -4.13 -10.63 -3.37
CA MET A 55 -2.98 -10.71 -4.29
C MET A 55 -3.35 -10.58 -5.77
N GLU A 56 -4.62 -10.84 -6.13
CA GLU A 56 -5.12 -10.75 -7.49
C GLU A 56 -5.75 -9.37 -7.79
N SER A 57 -5.70 -8.42 -6.85
CA SER A 57 -6.23 -7.06 -7.04
C SER A 57 -5.41 -6.29 -8.07
N GLU A 58 -6.09 -5.81 -9.11
CA GLU A 58 -5.49 -4.93 -10.11
C GLU A 58 -5.09 -3.59 -9.48
N HIS A 59 -5.88 -3.07 -8.53
CA HIS A 59 -5.55 -1.81 -7.87
C HIS A 59 -4.35 -1.93 -6.92
N LEU A 60 -4.17 -3.08 -6.28
CA LEU A 60 -2.96 -3.36 -5.50
C LEU A 60 -1.73 -3.43 -6.39
N ALA A 61 -1.82 -4.08 -7.56
CA ALA A 61 -0.74 -4.11 -8.53
C ALA A 61 -0.37 -2.71 -9.03
N VAL A 62 -1.37 -1.87 -9.32
CA VAL A 62 -1.18 -0.46 -9.68
C VAL A 62 -0.52 0.31 -8.54
N MET A 63 -0.94 0.10 -7.29
CA MET A 63 -0.32 0.76 -6.13
C MET A 63 1.17 0.44 -6.03
N LEU A 64 1.57 -0.82 -6.20
CA LEU A 64 2.99 -1.20 -6.15
C LEU A 64 3.80 -0.65 -7.35
N ALA A 65 3.17 -0.53 -8.51
CA ALA A 65 3.84 -0.11 -9.75
C ALA A 65 3.95 1.43 -9.88
N GLU A 66 2.94 2.16 -9.40
CA GLU A 66 2.83 3.62 -9.57
C GLU A 66 3.32 4.40 -8.33
N THR A 67 3.64 3.71 -7.23
CA THR A 67 4.32 4.33 -6.10
C THR A 67 5.66 4.90 -6.56
N GLU A 68 5.86 6.21 -6.40
CA GLU A 68 7.10 6.88 -6.82
C GLU A 68 8.32 6.42 -6.00
N SER A 69 8.09 5.91 -4.78
CA SER A 69 9.14 5.42 -3.88
C SER A 69 8.62 4.23 -3.04
N PRO A 70 9.10 3.00 -3.29
CA PRO A 70 8.77 1.84 -2.46
C PRO A 70 9.06 2.06 -0.97
N GLU A 71 10.12 2.81 -0.66
CA GLU A 71 10.45 3.20 0.72
C GLU A 71 9.36 4.06 1.38
N ASP A 72 8.70 4.93 0.63
CA ASP A 72 7.61 5.77 1.18
C ASP A 72 6.36 4.92 1.46
N LEU A 73 6.04 4.00 0.55
CA LEU A 73 4.94 3.05 0.74
C LEU A 73 5.19 2.17 1.98
N GLU A 74 6.41 1.64 2.13
CA GLU A 74 6.81 0.86 3.28
C GLU A 74 6.75 1.67 4.58
N TRP A 75 7.23 2.91 4.57
CA TRP A 75 7.17 3.80 5.74
C TRP A 75 5.73 4.05 6.22
N TRP A 76 4.77 4.27 5.29
CA TRP A 76 3.37 4.42 5.66
C TRP A 76 2.79 3.14 6.27
N VAL A 77 3.13 1.98 5.71
CA VAL A 77 2.70 0.68 6.24
C VAL A 77 3.25 0.48 7.66
N GLU A 78 4.53 0.75 7.89
CA GLU A 78 5.15 0.70 9.23
C GLU A 78 4.44 1.61 10.23
N LEU A 79 4.15 2.85 9.83
CA LEU A 79 3.45 3.82 10.68
C LEU A 79 2.06 3.29 11.09
N PHE A 80 1.32 2.69 10.15
CA PHE A 80 0.00 2.13 10.44
C PHE A 80 0.07 0.87 11.31
N GLU A 81 1.08 0.03 11.14
CA GLU A 81 1.34 -1.13 11.99
C GLU A 81 1.69 -0.72 13.43
N GLU A 82 2.46 0.36 13.60
CA GLU A 82 2.74 0.94 14.92
C GLU A 82 1.49 1.47 15.61
N ALA A 83 0.62 2.18 14.88
CA ALA A 83 -0.65 2.67 15.42
C ALA A 83 -1.52 1.51 15.94
N ILE A 84 -1.59 0.39 15.20
CA ILE A 84 -2.31 -0.82 15.63
C ILE A 84 -1.70 -1.38 16.93
N ARG A 85 -0.36 -1.48 17.01
CA ARG A 85 0.33 -2.00 18.21
C ARG A 85 0.12 -1.14 19.45
N ASN A 86 -0.01 0.17 19.26
CA ASN A 86 -0.19 1.13 20.35
C ASN A 86 -1.65 1.27 20.80
N GLY A 87 -2.59 0.56 20.16
CA GLY A 87 -4.00 0.54 20.55
C GLY A 87 -4.77 1.81 20.20
N GLU A 88 -4.30 2.55 19.19
CA GLU A 88 -4.96 3.74 18.63
C GLU A 88 -5.91 3.40 17.47
#